data_AF-A0A5B7GIC8-F1
#
_entry.id   AF-A0A5B7GIC8-F1
#
_cell.length_a   1.000
_cell.length_b   1.000
_cell.length_c   1.000
_cell.angle_alpha   90.00
_cell.angle_beta   90.00
_cell.angle_gamma   90.00
#
_symmetry.space_group_name_H-M   'P 1'
#
loop_
_entity.id
_entity.type
_entity.pdbx_description
1 polymer ?
#
loop_
_entity_poly.entity_id
_entity_poly.type
_entity_poly.pdbx_seq_one_letter_code
_entity_poly.pdbx_strand_id
1 'polypeptide(L)'
;MVAEAKQVIGQVFKRDDVFNEAGWNYVVEHHGGRLPLRIKAVPEGSVLPTKNVLFTVENTDPAVPWLTNFFETILVQAWYPMTVATASSVYRQLITHYLHLTHDTDEMAEYMLHDAGYRGVSSVESAALGGAAHMLSFKSSDTVAGTSLLRKFYGLEGVAGYSTPSSEHSTVTSWGRNRELQSHRHMLDTYHQGNNTHMHTHTFQNGT
;
A
#
# COMPACT_ATOMS: atom_id res chain seq x y z
N MET A 1 -9.54 -18.48 21.04
CA MET A 1 -9.89 -18.14 19.64
C MET A 1 -11.10 -18.94 19.13
N VAL A 2 -11.11 -20.28 19.11
CA VAL A 2 -12.30 -21.06 18.64
C VAL A 2 -13.56 -20.76 19.47
N ALA A 3 -13.46 -20.80 20.80
CA ALA A 3 -14.59 -20.50 21.70
C ALA A 3 -15.13 -19.07 21.54
N GLU A 4 -14.25 -18.09 21.34
CA GLU A 4 -14.62 -16.69 21.09
C GLU A 4 -15.35 -16.54 19.74
N ALA A 5 -14.83 -17.17 18.68
CA ALA A 5 -15.50 -17.17 17.38
C ALA A 5 -16.89 -17.80 17.45
N LYS A 6 -17.05 -18.94 18.14
CA LYS A 6 -18.35 -19.56 18.37
C LYS A 6 -19.32 -18.60 19.07
N GLN A 7 -18.86 -17.91 20.11
CA GLN A 7 -19.67 -16.95 20.85
C GLN A 7 -20.11 -15.78 19.95
N VAL A 8 -19.19 -15.16 19.22
CA VAL A 8 -19.48 -14.01 18.36
C VAL A 8 -20.40 -14.40 17.21
N ILE A 9 -20.10 -15.49 16.49
CA ILE A 9 -20.95 -15.99 15.40
C ILE A 9 -22.33 -16.37 15.94
N GLY A 10 -22.39 -16.99 17.12
CA GLY A 10 -23.66 -17.31 17.76
C GLY A 10 -24.53 -16.08 18.05
N GLN A 11 -23.92 -14.97 18.48
CA GLN A 11 -24.60 -13.70 18.67
C GLN A 11 -25.06 -13.07 17.35
N VAL A 12 -24.23 -13.09 16.32
CA VAL A 12 -24.55 -12.55 14.98
C VAL A 12 -25.75 -13.27 14.36
N PHE A 13 -25.75 -14.61 14.39
CA PHE A 13 -26.82 -15.42 13.80
C PHE A 13 -27.98 -15.71 14.75
N LYS A 14 -27.87 -15.35 16.04
CA LYS A 14 -28.83 -15.65 17.11
C LYS A 14 -29.14 -17.15 17.25
N ARG A 15 -28.15 -18.01 17.01
CA ARG A 15 -28.20 -19.48 17.08
C ARG A 15 -26.80 -20.06 17.18
N ASP A 16 -26.63 -21.23 17.77
CA ASP A 16 -25.34 -21.81 18.16
C ASP A 16 -24.81 -22.92 17.24
N ASP A 17 -25.56 -23.29 16.20
CA ASP A 17 -25.27 -24.43 15.29
C ASP A 17 -24.72 -24.02 13.92
N VAL A 18 -24.46 -22.73 13.68
CA VAL A 18 -23.89 -22.22 12.41
C VAL A 18 -22.37 -22.33 12.37
N PHE A 19 -21.70 -22.19 13.52
CA PHE A 19 -20.24 -22.21 13.58
C PHE A 19 -19.72 -23.65 13.60
N ASN A 20 -18.83 -24.00 12.65
CA ASN A 20 -18.20 -25.32 12.57
C ASN A 20 -17.10 -25.51 13.62
N GLU A 21 -17.48 -25.55 14.90
CA GLU A 21 -16.57 -25.73 16.02
C GLU A 21 -15.77 -27.03 15.90
N ALA A 22 -16.42 -28.14 15.53
CA ALA A 22 -15.76 -29.44 15.38
C ALA A 22 -14.66 -29.40 14.32
N GLY A 23 -14.92 -28.77 13.16
CA GLY A 23 -13.93 -28.61 12.10
C GLY A 23 -12.74 -27.74 12.54
N TRP A 24 -12.98 -26.65 13.27
CA TRP A 24 -11.90 -25.80 13.78
C TRP A 24 -11.08 -26.49 14.88
N ASN A 25 -11.73 -27.21 15.81
CA ASN A 25 -11.03 -28.01 16.82
C ASN A 25 -10.21 -29.13 16.19
N TYR A 26 -10.72 -29.77 15.13
CA TYR A 26 -9.96 -30.75 14.36
C TYR A 26 -8.65 -30.14 13.80
N VAL A 27 -8.68 -28.93 13.23
CA VAL A 27 -7.47 -28.23 12.76
C VAL A 27 -6.49 -27.95 13.91
N VAL A 28 -6.99 -27.57 15.08
CA VAL A 28 -6.15 -27.34 16.27
C VAL A 28 -5.48 -28.63 16.73
N GLU A 29 -6.25 -29.70 16.86
CA GLU A 29 -5.80 -30.98 17.41
C GLU A 29 -4.88 -31.75 16.46
N HIS A 30 -5.21 -31.81 15.16
CA HIS A 30 -4.52 -32.64 14.18
C HIS A 30 -3.42 -31.91 13.42
N HIS A 31 -3.53 -30.57 13.27
CA HIS A 31 -2.54 -29.74 12.56
C HIS A 31 -1.83 -28.73 13.47
N GLY A 32 -2.04 -28.79 14.79
CA GLY A 32 -1.45 -27.85 15.75
C GLY A 32 -1.89 -26.40 15.51
N GLY A 33 -3.09 -26.21 14.95
CA GLY A 33 -3.61 -24.89 14.55
C GLY A 33 -3.05 -24.35 13.24
N ARG A 34 -2.20 -25.09 12.53
CA ARG A 34 -1.74 -24.72 11.18
C ARG A 34 -2.81 -25.10 10.16
N LEU A 35 -3.03 -24.23 9.18
CA LEU A 35 -4.04 -24.46 8.15
C LEU A 35 -3.52 -25.52 7.15
N PRO A 36 -4.23 -26.64 6.93
CA PRO A 36 -3.91 -27.62 5.88
C PRO A 36 -4.32 -27.08 4.50
N LEU A 37 -3.70 -25.98 4.09
CA LEU A 37 -3.87 -25.34 2.79
C LEU A 37 -2.53 -25.27 2.08
N ARG A 38 -2.55 -25.49 0.77
CA ARG A 38 -1.43 -25.23 -0.12
C ARG A 38 -1.81 -24.10 -1.07
N ILE A 39 -0.99 -23.05 -1.07
CA ILE A 39 -1.10 -21.93 -2.00
C ILE A 39 0.04 -22.04 -3.01
N LYS A 40 -0.27 -22.00 -4.30
CA LYS A 40 0.72 -21.89 -5.38
C LYS A 40 0.47 -20.56 -6.08
N ALA A 41 1.48 -19.71 -6.19
CA ALA A 41 1.35 -18.39 -6.80
C ALA A 41 2.43 -18.18 -7.86
N VAL A 42 2.14 -17.34 -8.84
CA VAL A 42 3.17 -16.76 -9.70
C VAL A 42 4.14 -15.92 -8.84
N PRO A 43 5.41 -15.78 -9.23
CA PRO A 43 6.33 -14.93 -8.49
C PRO A 43 5.80 -13.50 -8.37
N GLU A 44 5.83 -12.92 -7.17
CA GLU A 44 5.43 -11.52 -6.96
C GLU A 44 6.29 -10.58 -7.81
N GLY A 45 5.68 -9.50 -8.33
CA GLY A 45 6.30 -8.59 -9.30
C GLY A 45 6.19 -9.05 -10.77
N SER A 46 5.65 -10.25 -11.03
CA SER A 46 5.38 -10.70 -12.40
C SER A 46 4.30 -9.86 -13.07
N VAL A 47 4.56 -9.44 -14.31
CA VAL A 47 3.56 -8.77 -15.16
C VAL A 47 2.85 -9.81 -16.02
N LEU A 48 1.52 -9.89 -15.89
CA LEU A 48 0.70 -10.90 -16.56
C LEU A 48 -0.52 -10.26 -17.24
N PRO A 49 -0.94 -10.75 -18.42
CA PRO A 49 -2.21 -10.36 -19.01
C PRO A 49 -3.41 -10.80 -18.14
N THR A 50 -4.52 -10.08 -18.24
CA THR A 50 -5.79 -10.47 -17.59
C THR A 50 -6.22 -11.88 -18.00
N LYS A 51 -7.03 -12.53 -17.14
CA LYS A 51 -7.56 -13.89 -17.35
C LYS A 51 -6.50 -15.00 -17.27
N ASN A 52 -5.37 -14.74 -16.62
CA ASN A 52 -4.42 -15.76 -16.19
C ASN A 52 -4.58 -16.02 -14.69
N VAL A 53 -4.29 -17.25 -14.26
CA VAL A 53 -4.29 -17.60 -12.84
C VAL A 53 -3.09 -16.94 -12.13
N LEU A 54 -3.35 -16.22 -11.05
CA LEU A 54 -2.31 -15.56 -10.24
C LEU A 54 -1.86 -16.46 -9.09
N PHE A 55 -2.83 -17.09 -8.43
CA PHE A 55 -2.57 -18.11 -7.42
C PHE A 55 -3.73 -19.11 -7.35
N THR A 56 -3.43 -20.31 -6.88
CA THR A 56 -4.41 -21.35 -6.56
C THR A 56 -4.32 -21.71 -5.09
N VAL A 57 -5.44 -22.16 -4.51
CA VAL A 57 -5.53 -22.62 -3.13
C VAL A 57 -6.17 -24.00 -3.16
N GLU A 58 -5.51 -24.99 -2.56
CA GLU A 58 -6.02 -26.36 -2.43
C GLU A 58 -5.94 -26.82 -0.98
N ASN A 59 -6.97 -27.54 -0.53
CA ASN A 59 -6.95 -28.19 0.77
C ASN A 59 -6.06 -29.44 0.74
N THR A 60 -5.29 -29.67 1.80
CA THR A 60 -4.39 -30.82 1.92
C THR A 60 -4.88 -31.90 2.89
N ASP A 61 -6.05 -31.72 3.51
CA ASP A 61 -6.72 -32.67 4.41
C ASP A 61 -8.24 -32.83 4.08
N PRO A 62 -8.68 -33.99 3.57
CA PRO A 62 -10.08 -34.22 3.20
C PRO A 62 -11.08 -34.13 4.35
N ALA A 63 -10.65 -34.10 5.62
CA ALA A 63 -11.54 -33.92 6.78
C ALA A 63 -12.07 -32.48 6.93
N VAL A 64 -11.43 -31.49 6.28
CA VAL A 64 -11.80 -30.07 6.40
C VAL A 64 -11.96 -29.38 5.04
N PRO A 65 -12.76 -29.93 4.10
CA PRO A 65 -12.81 -29.46 2.71
C PRO A 65 -13.36 -28.04 2.57
N TRP A 66 -14.16 -27.57 3.54
CA TRP A 66 -14.72 -26.22 3.60
C TRP A 66 -13.68 -25.12 3.79
N LEU A 67 -12.46 -25.47 4.24
CA LEU A 67 -11.42 -24.49 4.60
C LEU A 67 -10.91 -23.68 3.39
N THR A 68 -10.92 -24.26 2.19
CA THR A 68 -10.40 -23.61 0.97
C THR A 68 -11.08 -22.26 0.72
N ASN A 69 -12.40 -22.25 0.66
CA ASN A 69 -13.18 -21.04 0.40
C ASN A 69 -13.40 -20.20 1.65
N PHE A 70 -13.22 -20.75 2.86
CA PHE A 70 -13.27 -19.95 4.08
C PHE A 70 -12.28 -18.77 4.04
N PHE A 71 -11.08 -18.98 3.50
CA PHE A 71 -10.03 -17.96 3.38
C PHE A 71 -10.13 -17.09 2.12
N GLU A 72 -11.15 -17.29 1.29
CA GLU A 72 -11.35 -16.49 0.07
C GLU A 72 -11.41 -14.98 0.39
N THR A 73 -12.17 -14.60 1.44
CA THR A 73 -12.37 -13.18 1.78
C THR A 73 -11.07 -12.46 2.10
N ILE A 74 -10.13 -13.09 2.81
CA ILE A 74 -8.84 -12.47 3.14
C ILE A 74 -7.85 -12.53 1.98
N LEU A 75 -7.82 -13.65 1.23
CA LEU A 75 -6.90 -13.80 0.10
C LEU A 75 -7.26 -12.90 -1.08
N VAL A 76 -8.55 -12.69 -1.34
CA VAL A 76 -9.00 -11.81 -2.43
C VAL A 76 -8.62 -10.36 -2.17
N GLN A 77 -8.39 -9.93 -0.92
CA GLN A 77 -7.89 -8.57 -0.62
C GLN A 77 -6.55 -8.24 -1.29
N ALA A 78 -5.81 -9.25 -1.78
CA ALA A 78 -4.66 -9.06 -2.65
C ALA A 78 -4.97 -8.21 -3.90
N TRP A 79 -6.25 -8.07 -4.30
CA TRP A 79 -6.67 -7.15 -5.36
C TRP A 79 -6.13 -5.73 -5.14
N TYR A 80 -6.08 -5.26 -3.89
CA TYR A 80 -5.71 -3.88 -3.57
C TYR A 80 -4.24 -3.58 -3.93
N PRO A 81 -3.22 -4.24 -3.34
CA PRO A 81 -1.84 -3.98 -3.71
C PRO A 81 -1.54 -4.30 -5.20
N MET A 82 -2.15 -5.35 -5.77
CA MET A 82 -1.97 -5.66 -7.20
C MET A 82 -2.49 -4.54 -8.12
N THR A 83 -3.62 -3.94 -7.77
CA THR A 83 -4.20 -2.84 -8.55
C THR A 83 -3.34 -1.58 -8.45
N VAL A 84 -2.86 -1.24 -7.25
CA VAL A 84 -1.99 -0.07 -7.05
C VAL A 84 -0.65 -0.24 -7.77
N ALA A 85 -0.03 -1.42 -7.69
CA ALA A 85 1.21 -1.73 -8.39
C ALA A 85 1.03 -1.65 -9.92
N THR A 86 -0.07 -2.23 -10.43
CA THR A 86 -0.39 -2.21 -11.86
C THR A 86 -0.63 -0.79 -12.36
N ALA A 87 -1.44 0.00 -11.66
CA ALA A 87 -1.69 1.40 -12.01
C ALA A 87 -0.41 2.22 -12.00
N SER A 88 0.42 2.06 -10.96
CA SER A 88 1.72 2.73 -10.86
C SER A 88 2.64 2.33 -12.03
N SER A 89 2.68 1.05 -12.40
CA SER A 89 3.47 0.59 -13.55
C SER A 89 2.98 1.20 -14.86
N VAL A 90 1.67 1.33 -15.06
CA VAL A 90 1.11 1.97 -16.26
C VAL A 90 1.47 3.44 -16.30
N TYR A 91 1.38 4.16 -15.17
CA TYR A 91 1.84 5.55 -15.10
C TYR A 91 3.34 5.67 -15.37
N ARG A 92 4.15 4.74 -14.88
CA ARG A 92 5.59 4.73 -15.14
C ARG A 92 5.88 4.59 -16.64
N GLN A 93 5.19 3.69 -17.32
CA GLN A 93 5.30 3.54 -18.77
C GLN A 93 4.87 4.79 -19.53
N LEU A 94 3.76 5.43 -19.11
CA LEU A 94 3.26 6.65 -19.73
C LEU A 94 4.25 7.81 -19.57
N ILE A 95 4.79 8.01 -18.37
CA ILE A 95 5.79 9.03 -18.07
C ILE A 95 7.05 8.79 -18.90
N THR A 96 7.57 7.55 -18.91
CA THR A 96 8.74 7.18 -19.71
C THR A 96 8.50 7.45 -21.20
N HIS A 97 7.32 7.12 -21.74
CA HIS A 97 6.99 7.40 -23.13
C HIS A 97 7.09 8.90 -23.47
N TYR A 98 6.50 9.76 -22.65
CA TYR A 98 6.58 11.21 -22.88
C TYR A 98 7.98 11.77 -22.64
N LEU A 99 8.76 11.21 -21.72
CA LEU A 99 10.17 11.58 -21.56
C LEU A 99 10.96 11.26 -22.82
N HIS A 100 10.80 10.08 -23.42
CA HIS A 100 11.47 9.77 -24.69
C HIS A 100 11.11 10.72 -25.85
N LEU A 101 9.92 11.34 -25.80
CA LEU A 101 9.50 12.32 -26.81
C LEU A 101 10.00 13.74 -26.53
N THR A 102 10.33 14.07 -25.28
CA THR A 102 10.55 15.45 -24.83
C THR A 102 11.88 15.69 -24.12
N HIS A 103 12.62 14.62 -23.84
CA HIS A 103 13.89 14.64 -23.13
C HIS A 103 14.84 13.55 -23.65
N ASP A 104 16.14 13.78 -23.52
CA ASP A 104 17.17 12.87 -24.01
C ASP A 104 17.33 11.61 -23.13
N THR A 105 16.78 11.61 -21.91
CA THR A 105 16.90 10.52 -20.94
C THR A 105 15.59 10.27 -20.19
N ASP A 106 15.42 9.07 -19.63
CA ASP A 106 14.27 8.69 -18.80
C ASP A 106 14.66 8.33 -17.35
N GLU A 107 15.91 8.62 -16.95
CA GLU A 107 16.46 8.28 -15.63
C GLU A 107 15.59 8.80 -14.49
N MET A 108 14.99 9.97 -14.67
CA MET A 108 14.15 10.64 -13.68
C MET A 108 12.75 10.03 -13.55
N ALA A 109 12.32 9.15 -14.47
CA ALA A 109 10.97 8.62 -14.49
C ALA A 109 10.56 7.95 -13.17
N GLU A 110 11.52 7.38 -12.42
CA GLU A 110 11.25 6.75 -11.12
C GLU A 110 10.90 7.74 -10.00
N TYR A 111 11.12 9.03 -10.19
CA TYR A 111 10.79 10.08 -9.21
C TYR A 111 9.66 11.02 -9.67
N MET A 112 9.10 10.80 -10.87
CA MET A 112 8.14 11.73 -11.49
C MET A 112 6.68 11.50 -11.09
N LEU A 113 6.39 10.54 -10.22
CA LEU A 113 5.08 10.39 -9.58
C LEU A 113 5.28 10.17 -8.08
N HIS A 114 4.96 11.20 -7.29
CA HIS A 114 5.15 11.16 -5.83
C HIS A 114 3.89 10.65 -5.14
N ASP A 115 4.03 9.61 -4.33
CA ASP A 115 2.95 9.15 -3.47
C ASP A 115 2.77 10.06 -2.24
N ALA A 116 1.75 10.92 -2.31
CA ALA A 116 1.25 11.75 -1.20
C ALA A 116 -0.05 11.19 -0.58
N GLY A 117 -0.33 9.90 -0.80
CA GLY A 117 -1.64 9.28 -0.56
C GLY A 117 -1.92 8.89 0.88
N TYR A 118 -0.95 8.97 1.80
CA TYR A 118 -1.08 8.47 3.18
C TYR A 118 -2.37 8.96 3.88
N ARG A 119 -2.68 10.25 3.81
CA ARG A 119 -3.90 10.81 4.44
C ARG A 119 -5.20 10.51 3.68
N GLY A 120 -5.11 10.05 2.44
CA GLY A 120 -6.23 9.85 1.52
C GLY A 120 -6.77 8.43 1.47
N VAL A 121 -6.12 7.48 2.14
CA VAL A 121 -6.56 6.08 2.20
C VAL A 121 -7.40 5.78 3.45
N SER A 122 -8.09 4.64 3.44
CA SER A 122 -9.07 4.26 4.46
C SER A 122 -8.46 3.77 5.78
N SER A 123 -7.18 3.42 5.82
CA SER A 123 -6.51 2.95 7.04
C SER A 123 -4.98 3.02 6.91
N VAL A 124 -4.28 2.90 8.04
CA VAL A 124 -2.81 2.80 8.07
C VAL A 124 -2.32 1.52 7.38
N GLU A 125 -3.05 0.41 7.49
CA GLU A 125 -2.72 -0.83 6.79
C GLU A 125 -2.86 -0.68 5.28
N SER A 126 -3.93 -0.02 4.82
CA SER A 126 -4.09 0.34 3.41
C SER A 126 -2.98 1.27 2.92
N ALA A 127 -2.55 2.24 3.73
CA ALA A 127 -1.43 3.11 3.40
C ALA A 127 -0.13 2.30 3.23
N ALA A 128 0.10 1.32 4.10
CA ALA A 128 1.26 0.46 4.06
C ALA A 128 1.26 -0.41 2.78
N LEU A 129 0.14 -1.09 2.49
CA LEU A 129 -0.01 -1.95 1.31
C LEU A 129 0.09 -1.15 0.01
N GLY A 130 -0.61 -0.02 -0.08
CA GLY A 130 -0.63 0.84 -1.25
C GLY A 130 0.71 1.51 -1.51
N GLY A 131 1.34 2.08 -0.46
CA GLY A 131 2.65 2.70 -0.57
C GLY A 131 3.73 1.69 -0.98
N ALA A 132 3.73 0.49 -0.40
CA ALA A 132 4.66 -0.58 -0.79
C ALA A 132 4.46 -1.02 -2.25
N ALA A 133 3.21 -1.14 -2.70
CA ALA A 133 2.88 -1.48 -4.08
C ALA A 133 3.32 -0.39 -5.08
N HIS A 134 3.14 0.89 -4.73
CA HIS A 134 3.60 2.02 -5.54
C HIS A 134 5.14 2.02 -5.70
N MET A 135 5.86 1.67 -4.61
CA MET A 135 7.32 1.64 -4.58
C MET A 135 7.96 0.60 -5.53
N LEU A 136 7.17 -0.30 -6.12
CA LEU A 136 7.64 -1.17 -7.20
C LEU A 136 7.93 -0.41 -8.50
N SER A 137 7.25 0.73 -8.72
CA SER A 137 7.35 1.52 -9.95
C SER A 137 8.03 2.87 -9.76
N PHE A 138 7.98 3.44 -8.55
CA PHE A 138 8.52 4.76 -8.25
C PHE A 138 9.26 4.78 -6.92
N LYS A 139 10.24 5.66 -6.78
CA LYS A 139 11.04 5.85 -5.59
C LYS A 139 10.62 7.10 -4.79
N SER A 140 9.62 7.85 -5.24
CA SER A 140 9.13 9.09 -4.63
C SER A 140 7.87 8.84 -3.78
N SER A 141 7.94 8.96 -2.45
CA SER A 141 6.79 8.73 -1.56
C SER A 141 6.93 9.39 -0.18
N ASP A 142 5.85 10.00 0.30
CA ASP A 142 5.65 10.47 1.68
C ASP A 142 4.89 9.45 2.55
N THR A 143 4.43 8.34 1.96
CA THR A 143 3.70 7.29 2.67
C THR A 143 4.68 6.34 3.36
N VAL A 144 5.26 6.80 4.48
CA VAL A 144 6.30 6.09 5.25
C VAL A 144 5.89 4.67 5.68
N ALA A 145 4.60 4.42 5.83
CA ALA A 145 4.06 3.09 6.14
C ALA A 145 4.45 2.02 5.11
N GLY A 146 4.58 2.39 3.83
CA GLY A 146 4.95 1.46 2.75
C GLY A 146 6.35 0.87 2.93
N THR A 147 7.33 1.72 3.23
CA THR A 147 8.69 1.25 3.53
C THR A 147 8.71 0.35 4.76
N SER A 148 7.91 0.66 5.79
CA SER A 148 7.83 -0.18 6.99
C SER A 148 7.31 -1.59 6.68
N LEU A 149 6.32 -1.70 5.78
CA LEU A 149 5.81 -2.98 5.30
C LEU A 149 6.88 -3.76 4.53
N LEU A 150 7.57 -3.11 3.59
CA LEU A 150 8.63 -3.75 2.79
C LEU A 150 9.77 -4.29 3.66
N ARG A 151 10.18 -3.54 4.69
CA ARG A 151 11.19 -4.02 5.66
C ARG A 151 10.72 -5.26 6.41
N LYS A 152 9.46 -5.27 6.85
CA LYS A 152 8.91 -6.36 7.67
C LYS A 152 8.65 -7.64 6.88
N PHE A 153 8.09 -7.52 5.68
CA PHE A 153 7.58 -8.67 4.92
C PHE A 153 8.45 -9.07 3.72
N TYR A 154 9.27 -8.15 3.20
CA TYR A 154 10.12 -8.38 2.02
C TYR A 154 11.63 -8.24 2.31
N GLY A 155 12.01 -8.02 3.58
CA GLY A 155 13.42 -7.97 3.99
C GLY A 155 14.20 -6.79 3.40
N LEU A 156 13.52 -5.69 3.04
CA LEU A 156 14.18 -4.49 2.52
C LEU A 156 15.20 -3.95 3.54
N GLU A 157 16.46 -3.79 3.12
CA GLU A 157 17.47 -3.04 3.84
C GLU A 157 17.36 -1.54 3.48
N GLY A 158 17.24 -0.67 4.48
CA GLY A 158 17.10 0.77 4.25
C GLY A 158 15.67 1.24 3.97
N VAL A 159 15.47 1.97 2.87
CA VAL A 159 14.20 2.58 2.43
C VAL A 159 13.99 2.42 0.93
N ALA A 160 12.73 2.32 0.49
CA ALA A 160 12.36 2.25 -0.93
C ALA A 160 11.73 3.54 -1.45
N GLY A 161 11.08 4.30 -0.56
CA GLY A 161 10.54 5.63 -0.84
C GLY A 161 11.44 6.72 -0.28
N TYR A 162 11.69 7.73 -1.10
CA TYR A 162 12.45 8.93 -0.82
C TYR A 162 11.53 10.14 -0.90
N SER A 163 11.87 11.17 -0.13
CA SER A 163 11.15 12.44 -0.10
C SER A 163 12.13 13.60 0.03
N THR A 164 11.60 14.82 -0.11
CA THR A 164 12.33 16.07 0.04
C THR A 164 11.56 16.98 0.99
N PRO A 165 12.24 17.92 1.68
CA PRO A 165 11.54 18.93 2.47
C PRO A 165 10.49 19.66 1.62
N SER A 166 9.25 19.64 2.10
CA SER A 166 8.13 20.32 1.45
C SER A 166 7.36 21.15 2.47
N SER A 167 6.95 22.36 2.07
CA SER A 167 5.96 23.12 2.83
C SER A 167 4.58 22.45 2.74
N GLU A 168 3.63 22.88 3.57
CA GLU A 168 2.20 22.69 3.35
C GLU A 168 1.47 24.01 3.63
N HIS A 169 0.18 24.08 3.36
CA HIS A 169 -0.59 25.31 3.58
C HIS A 169 -0.47 25.87 5.00
N SER A 170 -0.42 25.00 6.01
CA SER A 170 -0.29 25.42 7.42
C SER A 170 1.04 26.15 7.69
N THR A 171 2.14 25.70 7.08
CA THR A 171 3.48 26.27 7.28
C THR A 171 3.64 27.63 6.59
N VAL A 172 2.83 27.92 5.56
CA VAL A 172 2.75 29.25 4.94
C VAL A 172 1.74 30.15 5.68
N THR A 173 0.52 29.65 5.93
CA THR A 173 -0.56 30.44 6.55
C THR A 173 -0.26 30.87 7.98
N SER A 174 0.53 30.12 8.74
CA SER A 174 1.00 30.50 10.08
C SER A 174 1.80 31.80 10.11
N TRP A 175 2.42 32.19 8.99
CA TRP A 175 3.09 33.49 8.84
C TRP A 175 2.09 34.63 8.56
N GLY A 176 0.89 34.30 8.07
CA GLY A 176 -0.14 35.25 7.63
C GLY A 176 0.11 35.77 6.21
N ARG A 177 -0.96 36.23 5.55
CA ARG A 177 -0.98 36.64 4.14
C ARG A 177 0.13 37.62 3.77
N ASN A 178 0.32 38.67 4.57
CA ASN A 178 1.33 39.72 4.30
C ASN A 178 2.78 39.23 4.45
N ARG A 179 2.99 37.99 4.91
CA ARG A 179 4.31 37.39 5.13
C ARG A 179 4.58 36.11 4.35
N GLU A 180 3.82 35.85 3.28
CA GLU A 180 4.03 34.67 2.41
C GLU A 180 5.47 34.63 1.86
N LEU A 181 5.99 35.75 1.34
CA LEU A 181 7.37 35.84 0.85
C LEU A 181 8.41 35.52 1.93
N GLN A 182 8.21 36.00 3.17
CA GLN A 182 9.11 35.70 4.29
C GLN A 182 9.08 34.21 4.63
N SER A 183 7.91 33.55 4.55
CA SER A 183 7.80 32.12 4.78
C SER A 183 8.60 31.30 3.75
N HIS A 184 8.55 31.68 2.47
CA HIS A 184 9.33 31.04 1.42
C HIS A 184 10.83 31.27 1.58
N ARG A 185 11.26 32.51 1.91
CA ARG A 185 12.66 32.80 2.24
C ARG A 185 13.14 31.95 3.41
N HIS A 186 12.34 31.85 4.46
CA HIS A 186 12.67 31.01 5.62
C HIS A 186 12.85 29.54 5.24
N MET A 187 11.99 28.97 4.38
CA MET A 187 12.14 27.60 3.88
C MET A 187 13.45 27.43 3.11
N LEU A 188 13.78 28.35 2.20
CA LEU A 188 15.03 28.32 1.43
C LEU A 188 16.25 28.42 2.33
N ASP A 189 16.25 29.35 3.29
CA ASP A 189 17.35 29.53 4.25
C ASP A 189 17.49 28.31 5.18
N THR A 190 16.38 27.65 5.54
CA THR A 190 16.41 26.48 6.42
C THR A 190 16.96 25.24 5.72
N TYR A 191 16.56 25.00 4.47
CA TYR A 191 16.92 23.81 3.71
C TYR A 191 18.00 24.05 2.63
N HIS A 192 18.79 25.12 2.78
CA HIS A 192 19.80 25.58 1.81
C HIS A 192 20.91 24.58 1.47
N GLN A 193 21.13 23.54 2.31
CA GLN A 193 22.16 22.53 2.10
C GLN A 193 21.70 21.34 1.24
N GLY A 194 20.41 21.29 0.87
CA GLY A 194 19.84 20.24 0.02
C GLY A 194 19.68 20.68 -1.44
N ASN A 195 19.58 19.70 -2.35
CA ASN A 195 19.42 20.00 -3.78
C ASN A 195 17.98 20.42 -4.14
N ASN A 196 16.97 19.98 -3.38
CA ASN A 196 15.56 20.16 -3.73
C ASN A 196 14.72 20.53 -2.49
N THR A 197 13.84 21.53 -2.62
CA THR A 197 12.81 21.89 -1.63
C THR A 197 11.53 22.27 -2.37
N HIS A 198 10.38 21.73 -1.94
CA HIS A 198 9.09 22.02 -2.56
C HIS A 198 8.31 23.06 -1.75
N MET A 199 7.76 24.06 -2.45
CA MET A 199 7.03 25.17 -1.83
C MET A 199 5.63 25.31 -2.45
N HIS A 200 4.60 25.36 -1.62
CA HIS A 200 3.23 25.65 -2.04
C HIS A 200 3.07 27.15 -2.29
N THR A 201 2.77 27.53 -3.53
CA THR A 201 2.67 28.94 -3.97
C THR A 201 1.24 29.40 -4.26
N HIS A 202 0.24 28.56 -3.97
CA HIS A 202 -1.17 28.85 -4.20
C HIS A 202 -1.95 29.21 -2.93
N THR A 203 -1.26 29.47 -1.82
CA THR A 203 -1.88 29.66 -0.51
C THR A 203 -2.82 30.86 -0.46
N PHE A 204 -2.43 31.97 -1.10
CA PHE A 204 -3.18 33.23 -1.02
C PHE A 204 -3.62 33.79 -2.38
N GLN A 205 -3.56 33.00 -3.46
CA GLN A 205 -3.84 33.43 -4.84
C GLN A 205 -4.91 34.53 -4.90
N ASN A 206 -4.50 35.67 -5.47
CA ASN A 206 -5.29 36.88 -5.54
C ASN A 206 -6.61 36.60 -6.27
N GLY A 207 -7.72 36.75 -5.56
CA GLY A 207 -8.92 37.24 -6.21
C GLY A 207 -8.58 38.56 -6.89
N THR A 208 -9.04 38.70 -8.13
CA THR A 208 -9.17 39.97 -8.85
C THR A 208 -9.56 41.12 -7.94
#